data_AF-Q6LI16-F1
#
_entry.id   AF-Q6LI16-F1
#
_cell.length_a   1.000
_cell.length_b   1.000
_cell.length_c   1.000
_cell.angle_alpha   90.00
_cell.angle_beta   90.00
_cell.angle_gamma   90.00
#
_symmetry.space_group_name_H-M   'P 1'
#
loop_
_entity.id
_entity.type
_entity.pdbx_description
1 polymer ?
#
loop_
_entity_poly.entity_id
_entity_poly.type
_entity_poly.pdbx_seq_one_letter_code
_entity_poly.pdbx_strand_id
1 'polypeptide(L)'
;MDCRHVGRGKSALLYLSKYLYRGVLADNDILYEDNGNITFRYLDSQTKIYQTRTLPVVKFLWLILQHVLPKGLRRVRDYGLLRGHLKHQQQQIQLAFMIAGQLTLPALEDKPISRKADYFCPCCHHLMRCLGVFRPR
;
A
#
# COMPACT_ATOMS: atom_id res chain seq x y z
N MET A 1 29.43 -9.95 -1.49
CA MET A 1 28.53 -8.81 -1.20
C MET A 1 29.41 -7.59 -1.04
N ASP A 2 29.61 -6.81 -2.11
CA ASP A 2 30.44 -5.60 -2.07
C ASP A 2 29.67 -4.45 -1.41
N CYS A 3 29.76 -4.37 -0.08
CA CYS A 3 29.20 -3.24 0.66
C CYS A 3 30.17 -2.05 0.55
N ARG A 4 29.86 -1.07 -0.31
CA ARG A 4 30.59 0.21 -0.35
C ARG A 4 30.10 1.15 0.74
N HIS A 5 31.03 1.85 1.40
CA HIS A 5 30.73 2.86 2.40
C HIS A 5 30.02 4.08 1.75
N VAL A 6 28.78 4.34 2.16
CA VAL A 6 27.89 5.39 1.59
C VAL A 6 27.96 6.74 2.31
N GLY A 7 28.94 6.94 3.20
CA GLY A 7 29.12 8.18 3.98
C GLY A 7 28.25 8.25 5.24
N ARG A 8 28.16 9.44 5.87
CA ARG A 8 27.49 9.66 7.17
C ARG A 8 25.95 9.68 7.11
N GLY A 9 25.34 9.29 6.00
CA GLY A 9 23.89 9.15 5.88
C GLY A 9 23.05 10.44 5.91
N LYS A 10 23.64 11.65 5.91
CA LYS A 10 22.89 12.92 5.92
C LYS A 10 21.86 13.03 4.77
N SER A 11 22.23 12.54 3.59
CA SER A 11 21.34 12.46 2.42
C SER A 11 20.18 11.48 2.63
N ALA A 12 20.44 10.31 3.21
CA ALA A 12 19.41 9.34 3.58
C ALA A 12 18.47 9.90 4.66
N LEU A 13 19.01 10.64 5.63
CA LEU A 13 18.25 11.29 6.70
C LEU A 13 17.34 12.40 6.15
N LEU A 14 17.86 13.26 5.26
CA LEU A 14 17.07 14.27 4.54
C LEU A 14 16.00 13.65 3.63
N TYR A 15 16.28 12.48 3.06
CA TYR A 15 15.30 11.75 2.26
C TYR A 15 14.17 11.21 3.14
N LEU A 16 14.52 10.54 4.24
CA LEU A 16 13.57 9.95 5.19
C LEU A 16 12.75 11.02 5.92
N SER A 17 13.33 12.17 6.26
CA SER A 17 12.60 13.24 6.95
C SER A 17 11.40 13.72 6.13
N LYS A 18 11.51 13.80 4.80
CA LYS A 18 10.38 14.13 3.92
C LYS A 18 9.22 13.13 4.02
N TYR A 19 9.47 11.88 4.38
CA TYR A 19 8.42 10.88 4.60
C TYR A 19 7.79 10.97 5.99
N LEU A 20 8.51 11.52 6.97
CA LEU A 20 7.95 11.86 8.29
C LEU A 20 7.05 13.10 8.21
N TYR A 21 7.47 14.12 7.44
CA TYR A 21 6.75 15.40 7.33
C TYR A 21 5.66 15.45 6.25
N ARG A 22 5.56 14.43 5.38
CA ARG A 22 4.46 14.30 4.40
C ARG A 22 3.35 13.42 4.93
N GLY A 23 2.81 13.84 6.08
CA GLY A 23 1.60 13.26 6.65
C GLY A 23 0.35 13.55 5.80
N VAL A 24 -0.80 13.22 6.37
CA VAL A 24 -2.11 13.50 5.77
C VAL A 24 -2.41 14.99 5.73
N LEU A 25 -1.96 15.69 6.76
CA LEU A 25 -2.15 17.10 7.02
C LEU A 25 -0.78 17.70 7.31
N ALA A 26 -0.48 18.86 6.74
CA ALA A 26 0.76 19.56 7.05
C ALA A 26 0.64 20.28 8.40
N ASP A 27 1.73 20.39 9.15
CA ASP A 27 1.73 21.09 10.45
C ASP A 27 1.26 22.55 10.31
N ASN A 28 1.65 23.22 9.21
CA ASN A 28 1.23 24.58 8.88
C ASN A 28 -0.29 24.71 8.57
N ASP A 29 -0.99 23.60 8.37
CA ASP A 29 -2.44 23.57 8.17
C ASP A 29 -3.20 23.31 9.48
N ILE A 30 -2.52 23.05 10.60
CA ILE A 30 -3.11 23.10 11.94
C ILE A 30 -3.03 24.54 12.43
N LEU A 31 -4.15 25.26 12.40
CA LEU A 31 -4.15 26.71 12.57
C LEU A 31 -4.20 27.13 14.05
N TYR A 32 -5.15 26.57 14.79
CA TYR A 32 -5.42 26.97 16.18
C TYR A 32 -5.89 25.77 17.01
N GLU A 33 -5.57 25.79 18.29
CA GLU A 33 -6.15 24.91 19.30
C GLU A 33 -6.79 25.80 20.38
N ASP A 34 -8.07 25.62 20.63
CA ASP A 34 -8.83 26.37 21.62
C ASP A 34 -9.79 25.46 22.38
N ASN A 35 -9.71 25.48 23.72
CA ASN A 35 -10.63 24.78 24.61
C ASN A 35 -10.91 23.31 24.22
N GLY A 36 -9.88 22.56 23.80
CA GLY A 36 -10.02 21.17 23.37
C GLY A 36 -10.61 20.98 21.96
N ASN A 37 -10.67 22.04 21.16
CA ASN A 37 -11.00 22.01 19.74
C ASN A 37 -9.78 22.41 18.89
N ILE A 38 -9.59 21.72 17.77
CA ILE A 38 -8.55 21.99 16.79
C ILE A 38 -9.20 22.54 15.53
N THR A 39 -8.69 23.68 15.06
CA THR A 39 -9.05 24.28 13.78
C THR A 39 -7.95 24.01 12.77
N PHE A 40 -8.29 23.38 11.66
CA PHE A 40 -7.33 23.03 10.62
C PHE A 40 -7.86 23.35 9.22
N ARG A 41 -6.93 23.62 8.30
CA ARG A 41 -7.20 23.85 6.88
C ARG A 41 -7.04 22.55 6.10
N TYR A 42 -7.90 22.29 5.13
CA TYR A 42 -7.80 21.13 4.26
C TYR A 42 -8.25 21.47 2.84
N LEU A 43 -7.79 20.69 1.88
CA LEU A 43 -8.24 20.78 0.49
C LEU A 43 -9.48 19.91 0.32
N ASP A 44 -10.61 20.52 -0.02
CA ASP A 44 -11.82 19.78 -0.34
C ASP A 44 -11.62 18.94 -1.61
N SER A 45 -11.90 17.64 -1.51
CA SER A 45 -11.66 16.70 -2.61
C SER A 45 -12.54 16.93 -3.85
N GLN A 46 -13.75 17.48 -3.67
CA GLN A 46 -14.73 17.70 -4.74
C GLN A 46 -14.52 19.07 -5.36
N THR A 47 -14.45 20.11 -4.53
CA THR A 47 -14.36 21.49 -5.02
C THR A 47 -12.93 21.93 -5.31
N LYS A 48 -11.92 21.22 -4.80
CA LYS A 48 -10.49 21.56 -4.91
C LYS A 48 -10.14 22.93 -4.32
N ILE A 49 -10.93 23.38 -3.35
CA ILE A 49 -10.75 24.66 -2.65
C ILE A 49 -10.28 24.37 -1.22
N TYR A 50 -9.37 25.22 -0.73
CA TYR A 50 -8.97 25.17 0.68
C TYR A 50 -10.10 25.68 1.57
N GLN A 51 -10.47 24.87 2.55
CA GLN A 51 -11.49 25.18 3.54
C GLN A 51 -10.92 24.95 4.94
N THR A 52 -11.58 25.54 5.93
CA THR A 52 -11.19 25.43 7.33
C THR A 52 -12.28 24.72 8.12
N ARG A 53 -11.89 23.86 9.06
CA ARG A 53 -12.83 23.13 9.91
C ARG A 53 -12.31 23.06 11.34
N THR A 54 -13.23 23.21 12.29
CA THR A 54 -12.97 23.08 13.72
C THR A 54 -13.64 21.83 14.25
N LEU A 55 -12.91 21.04 15.02
CA LEU A 55 -13.40 19.79 15.63
C LEU A 55 -12.81 19.59 17.02
N PRO A 56 -13.52 18.89 17.93
CA PRO A 56 -12.91 18.39 19.16
C PRO A 56 -11.64 17.58 18.87
N VAL A 57 -10.62 17.70 19.72
CA VAL A 57 -9.30 17.06 19.55
C VAL A 57 -9.44 15.56 19.25
N VAL A 58 -10.32 14.86 19.96
CA VAL A 58 -10.54 13.41 19.76
C VAL A 58 -11.07 13.10 18.35
N LYS A 59 -11.98 13.92 17.82
CA LYS A 59 -12.50 13.75 16.46
C LYS A 59 -11.46 14.09 15.40
N PHE A 60 -10.65 15.12 15.64
CA PHE A 60 -9.52 15.46 14.79
C PHE A 60 -8.51 14.29 14.71
N LEU A 61 -8.09 13.75 15.85
CA LEU A 61 -7.17 12.62 15.91
C LEU A 61 -7.74 11.38 15.21
N TRP A 62 -9.04 11.11 15.38
CA TRP A 62 -9.71 10.02 14.68
C TRP A 62 -9.62 10.17 13.15
N LEU A 63 -9.81 11.38 12.61
CA LEU A 63 -9.67 11.62 11.17
C LEU A 63 -8.24 11.35 10.68
N ILE A 64 -7.22 11.77 11.42
CA ILE A 64 -5.83 11.50 11.06
C ILE A 64 -5.54 9.99 11.07
N LEU A 65 -6.04 9.26 12.07
CA LEU A 65 -5.83 7.82 12.21
C LEU A 65 -6.49 6.99 11.11
N GLN A 66 -7.56 7.48 10.46
CA GLN A 66 -8.17 6.79 9.31
C GLN A 66 -7.23 6.61 8.11
N HIS A 67 -6.16 7.40 8.04
CA HIS A 67 -5.15 7.28 6.99
C HIS A 67 -3.98 6.38 7.37
N VAL A 68 -3.92 5.91 8.61
CA VAL A 68 -2.96 4.92 9.06
C VAL A 68 -3.52 3.55 8.66
N LEU A 69 -2.71 2.76 7.94
CA LEU A 69 -3.12 1.41 7.58
C LEU A 69 -3.28 0.54 8.84
N PRO A 70 -4.31 -0.32 8.90
CA PRO A 70 -4.45 -1.33 9.94
C PRO A 70 -3.18 -2.18 10.08
N LYS A 71 -2.97 -2.70 11.29
CA LYS A 71 -1.82 -3.56 11.58
C LYS A 71 -1.77 -4.73 10.61
N GLY A 72 -0.59 -4.97 10.03
CA GLY A 72 -0.36 -6.03 9.03
C GLY A 72 -0.53 -5.57 7.58
N LEU A 73 -1.09 -4.37 7.34
CA LEU A 73 -1.14 -3.77 6.01
C LEU A 73 -0.02 -2.73 5.87
N ARG A 74 0.78 -2.88 4.80
CA ARG A 74 1.84 -1.92 4.45
C ARG A 74 1.46 -1.21 3.17
N ARG A 75 1.66 0.12 3.13
CA ARG A 75 1.62 0.87 1.89
C ARG A 75 2.83 0.50 1.03
N VAL A 76 2.69 -0.51 0.19
CA VAL A 76 3.73 -0.89 -0.77
C VAL A 76 3.53 -0.05 -2.02
N ARG A 77 4.57 0.70 -2.40
CA ARG A 77 4.70 1.17 -3.78
C ARG A 77 5.61 0.18 -4.48
N ASP A 78 5.07 -0.59 -5.40
CA ASP A 78 5.89 -1.47 -6.24
C ASP A 78 6.76 -0.60 -7.14
N TYR A 79 8.07 -0.84 -7.20
CA TYR A 79 8.98 -0.14 -8.12
C TYR A 79 9.74 -1.18 -8.96
N GLY A 80 10.23 -0.74 -10.12
CA GLY A 80 10.96 -1.60 -11.04
C GLY A 80 10.07 -2.33 -12.04
N LEU A 81 10.71 -3.24 -12.78
CA LEU A 81 10.12 -3.88 -13.95
C LEU A 81 8.83 -4.65 -13.62
N LEU A 82 8.73 -5.25 -12.42
CA LEU A 82 7.63 -6.15 -12.01
C LEU A 82 6.38 -5.43 -11.47
N ARG A 83 6.29 -4.09 -11.57
CA ARG A 83 5.09 -3.34 -11.16
C ARG A 83 3.87 -3.74 -12.01
N GLY A 84 2.71 -3.92 -11.37
CA GLY A 84 1.47 -4.34 -12.05
C GLY A 84 0.95 -3.44 -13.19
N HIS A 85 1.30 -2.14 -13.21
CA HIS A 85 0.98 -1.22 -14.31
C HIS A 85 1.84 -1.45 -15.57
N LEU A 86 3.03 -2.05 -15.43
CA LEU A 86 3.97 -2.28 -16.53
C LEU A 86 3.78 -3.64 -17.21
N LYS A 87 2.63 -4.30 -17.00
CA LYS A 87 2.35 -5.64 -17.57
C LYS A 87 2.59 -5.70 -19.08
N HIS A 88 2.18 -4.68 -19.83
CA HIS A 88 2.39 -4.64 -21.27
C HIS A 88 3.89 -4.57 -21.63
N GLN A 89 4.64 -3.72 -20.94
CA GLN A 89 6.08 -3.58 -21.16
C GLN A 89 6.85 -4.85 -20.73
N GLN A 90 6.41 -5.52 -19.67
CA GLN A 90 6.94 -6.84 -19.25
C GLN A 90 6.72 -7.88 -20.36
N GLN A 91 5.52 -7.93 -20.95
CA GLN A 91 5.21 -8.86 -22.05
C GLN A 91 6.08 -8.60 -23.28
N GLN A 92 6.31 -7.33 -23.64
CA GLN A 92 7.21 -6.97 -24.75
C GLN A 92 8.65 -7.41 -24.49
N ILE A 93 9.16 -7.19 -23.27
CA ILE A 93 10.51 -7.64 -22.89
C ILE A 93 10.60 -9.16 -22.93
N GLN A 94 9.61 -9.88 -22.40
CA GLN A 94 9.53 -11.34 -22.47
C GLN A 94 9.53 -11.85 -23.91
N LEU A 95 8.76 -11.21 -24.80
CA LEU A 95 8.73 -11.55 -26.22
C LEU A 95 10.08 -11.31 -26.90
N ALA A 96 10.74 -10.18 -26.60
CA ALA A 96 12.07 -9.89 -27.14
C ALA A 96 13.11 -10.95 -26.72
N PHE A 97 13.10 -11.38 -25.45
CA PHE A 97 13.98 -12.45 -24.97
C PHE A 97 13.63 -13.82 -25.58
N MET A 98 12.35 -14.11 -25.86
CA MET A 98 11.93 -15.32 -26.57
C MET A 98 12.44 -15.34 -28.02
N ILE A 99 12.29 -14.23 -28.75
CA ILE A 99 12.79 -14.11 -30.14
C ILE A 99 14.31 -14.24 -30.20
N ALA A 100 15.01 -13.68 -29.21
CA ALA A 100 16.47 -13.80 -29.09
C ALA A 100 16.94 -15.21 -28.68
N GLY A 101 16.03 -16.17 -28.44
CA GLY A 101 16.35 -17.53 -28.00
C GLY A 101 16.92 -17.60 -26.58
N GLN A 102 16.81 -16.52 -25.80
CA GLN A 102 17.36 -16.38 -24.45
C GLN A 102 16.34 -16.72 -23.36
N LEU A 103 15.06 -16.87 -23.72
CA LEU A 103 14.00 -17.37 -22.85
C LEU A 103 13.30 -18.53 -23.55
N THR A 104 13.37 -19.73 -22.98
CA THR A 104 12.44 -20.81 -23.30
C THR A 104 11.23 -20.67 -22.39
N LEU A 105 10.02 -20.81 -22.96
CA LEU A 105 8.83 -20.98 -22.13
C LEU A 105 9.07 -22.21 -21.26
N PRO A 106 8.81 -22.17 -19.94
CA PRO A 106 8.68 -23.41 -19.19
C PRO A 106 7.66 -24.23 -19.96
N ALA A 107 7.97 -25.50 -20.21
CA ALA A 107 6.97 -26.42 -20.75
C ALA A 107 5.69 -26.22 -19.93
N LEU A 108 4.54 -26.33 -20.58
CA LEU A 108 3.27 -26.45 -19.88
C LEU A 108 3.31 -27.80 -19.12
N GLU A 109 4.15 -27.89 -18.09
CA GLU A 109 4.03 -28.91 -17.09
C GLU A 109 2.65 -28.70 -16.50
N ASP A 110 1.85 -29.77 -16.55
CA ASP A 110 0.53 -29.82 -15.94
C ASP A 110 0.67 -29.28 -14.53
N LYS A 111 0.29 -28.01 -14.37
CA LYS A 111 0.37 -27.30 -13.10
C LYS A 111 -0.33 -28.22 -12.12
N PRO A 112 0.34 -28.73 -11.06
CA PRO A 112 -0.29 -29.67 -10.16
C PRO A 112 -1.56 -29.01 -9.71
N ILE A 113 -2.70 -29.62 -10.07
CA ILE A 113 -4.02 -29.12 -9.72
C ILE A 113 -3.96 -29.04 -8.20
N SER A 114 -3.80 -27.81 -7.68
CA SER A 114 -3.74 -27.57 -6.24
C SER A 114 -5.08 -28.03 -5.71
N ARG A 115 -5.14 -29.26 -5.20
CA ARG A 115 -6.33 -29.79 -4.55
C ARG A 115 -6.65 -28.78 -3.46
N LYS A 116 -7.81 -28.12 -3.57
CA LYS A 116 -8.27 -27.20 -2.54
C LYS A 116 -8.33 -28.03 -1.25
N ALA A 117 -7.76 -27.51 -0.16
CA ALA A 117 -7.82 -28.20 1.12
C ALA A 117 -9.30 -28.48 1.46
N ASP A 118 -9.60 -29.71 1.85
CA ASP A 118 -10.92 -30.09 2.33
C ASP A 118 -11.09 -29.50 3.73
N TYR A 119 -12.11 -28.66 3.91
CA TYR A 119 -12.45 -28.07 5.19
C TYR A 119 -13.64 -28.82 5.76
N PHE A 120 -13.51 -29.33 6.99
CA PHE A 120 -14.60 -29.99 7.71
C PHE A 120 -15.17 -29.06 8.77
N CYS A 121 -16.50 -29.08 8.94
CA CYS A 121 -17.15 -28.32 9.99
C CYS A 121 -16.74 -28.85 11.37
N PRO A 122 -16.22 -28.02 12.30
CA PRO A 122 -15.78 -28.48 13.62
C PRO A 122 -16.91 -29.04 14.49
N CYS A 123 -18.17 -28.71 14.20
CA CYS A 123 -19.33 -29.19 14.96
C CYS A 123 -19.89 -30.52 14.44
N CYS A 124 -19.98 -30.69 13.11
CA CYS A 124 -20.68 -31.83 12.50
C CYS A 124 -19.81 -32.67 11.55
N HIS A 125 -18.53 -32.33 11.35
CA HIS A 125 -17.58 -33.03 10.49
C HIS A 125 -18.02 -33.21 9.02
N HIS A 126 -18.97 -32.41 8.54
CA HIS A 126 -19.35 -32.41 7.14
C HIS A 126 -18.42 -31.53 6.30
N LEU A 127 -18.24 -31.90 5.03
CA LEU A 127 -17.42 -31.16 4.08
C LEU A 127 -18.02 -29.77 3.84
N MET A 128 -17.22 -28.73 4.04
CA MET A 128 -17.61 -27.33 3.87
C MET A 128 -17.32 -26.86 2.44
N ARG A 129 -18.28 -26.20 1.81
CA ARG A 129 -18.11 -25.55 0.51
C ARG A 129 -17.67 -24.10 0.70
N CYS A 130 -16.54 -23.73 0.10
CA CYS A 130 -16.09 -22.33 0.07
C CYS A 130 -17.07 -21.48 -0.76
N LEU A 131 -17.77 -20.55 -0.10
CA LEU A 131 -18.74 -19.65 -0.75
C LEU A 131 -18.06 -18.41 -1.38
N GLY A 132 -16.86 -18.05 -0.95
CA GLY A 132 -16.11 -16.91 -1.47
C GLY A 132 -15.05 -16.40 -0.49
N VAL A 133 -14.16 -15.54 -0.98
CA VAL A 133 -13.18 -14.82 -0.15
C VAL A 133 -13.67 -13.40 0.02
N PHE A 134 -14.08 -13.04 1.24
CA PHE A 134 -14.46 -11.67 1.56
C PHE A 134 -13.22 -10.90 2.02
N ARG A 135 -12.93 -9.77 1.36
CA ARG A 135 -11.96 -8.81 1.86
C ARG A 135 -12.66 -7.91 2.89
N PRO A 136 -12.12 -7.74 4.10
CA PRO A 136 -12.69 -6.80 5.06
C PRO A 136 -12.64 -5.38 4.48
N ARG A 137 -13.74 -4.63 4.63
CA ARG A 137 -13.86 -3.22 4.26
C ARG A 137 -13.11 -2.34 5.24
#